data_AF-A0A7V6B6B0-F1
#
_entry.id   AF-A0A7V6B6B0-F1
#
_cell.length_a   1.000
_cell.length_b   1.000
_cell.length_c   1.000
_cell.angle_alpha   90.00
_cell.angle_beta   90.00
_cell.angle_gamma   90.00
#
_symmetry.space_group_name_H-M   'P 1'
#
loop_
_entity.id
_entity.type
_entity.pdbx_description
1 polymer ?
#
loop_
_entity_poly.entity_id
_entity_poly.type
_entity_poly.pdbx_seq_one_letter_code
_entity_poly.pdbx_strand_id
1 'polypeptide(L)'
;MDLLRHKHKQAFSGKAWLLLALIALVVSACSRGAVRDQKVLAPPPVDLTSDAPHIKRLDDPGWVEVRTSLVFGEHEALMQARTRALAKARASACEFISGTTVRSSVFSFEALRNQESSELIEVLSSVFAECVVVDENIVEQKVTALPSGGFRLDLALRAKVVDRRGPDSDPGFEVCVRLPREHFLEGEEVSFEVRSTRRARLFIFSVYQDGAGLLVPNRFEPDVVVNPGEWVRFPSKELYDRGVRVVAHLPEGARSSPESLLVIALRDEHKLDALLPSGGQVFLETHASGAGLLLHDIIAPLAGLRPSEWALGQAGYLILSK
;
A
#
# COMPACT_ATOMS: atom_id res chain seq x y z
N MET A 1 -18.77 52.16 -60.70
CA MET A 1 -17.43 52.49 -60.19
C MET A 1 -16.52 51.36 -60.59
N ASP A 2 -15.68 51.66 -61.58
CA ASP A 2 -14.55 50.87 -62.07
C ASP A 2 -13.69 50.34 -60.90
N LEU A 3 -12.87 49.28 -61.03
CA LEU A 3 -11.70 49.22 -61.91
C LEU A 3 -11.02 47.85 -61.71
N LEU A 4 -10.74 47.11 -62.80
CA LEU A 4 -9.40 46.60 -63.17
C LEU A 4 -9.45 45.28 -63.99
N ARG A 5 -9.07 45.46 -65.25
CA ARG A 5 -8.55 44.48 -66.22
C ARG A 5 -7.26 43.83 -65.68
N HIS A 6 -6.99 42.56 -65.98
CA HIS A 6 -6.14 42.17 -67.13
C HIS A 6 -5.91 40.64 -67.22
N LYS A 7 -5.71 40.22 -68.47
CA LYS A 7 -5.45 38.88 -69.01
C LYS A 7 -4.25 38.16 -68.40
N HIS A 8 -4.30 36.82 -68.36
CA HIS A 8 -3.23 35.99 -68.93
C HIS A 8 -3.73 34.59 -69.31
N LYS A 9 -3.61 34.24 -70.59
CA LYS A 9 -3.63 32.87 -71.10
C LYS A 9 -2.31 32.21 -70.72
N GLN A 10 -2.33 30.98 -70.24
CA GLN A 10 -1.25 30.02 -70.43
C GLN A 10 -1.82 28.60 -70.53
N ALA A 11 -1.42 27.92 -71.60
CA ALA A 11 -1.83 26.59 -71.98
C ALA A 11 -1.18 25.54 -71.06
N PHE A 12 -1.95 24.58 -70.58
CA PHE A 12 -1.43 23.38 -69.93
C PHE A 12 -1.54 22.18 -70.86
N SER A 13 -0.38 21.58 -71.10
CA SER A 13 -0.06 20.55 -72.07
C SER A 13 -0.32 19.14 -71.52
N GLY A 14 -0.77 18.24 -72.40
CA GLY A 14 -1.26 16.90 -72.09
C GLY A 14 -0.18 15.88 -71.73
N LYS A 15 0.48 16.07 -70.58
CA LYS A 15 1.41 15.07 -70.00
C LYS A 15 1.08 14.63 -68.57
N ALA A 16 -0.01 15.13 -67.98
CA ALA A 16 -0.41 14.79 -66.60
C ALA A 16 -1.28 13.52 -66.46
N TRP A 17 -1.77 12.94 -67.57
CA TRP A 17 -2.66 11.77 -67.53
C TRP A 17 -1.97 10.41 -67.75
N LEU A 18 -0.67 10.39 -68.08
CA LEU A 18 0.08 9.15 -68.35
C LEU A 18 0.87 8.60 -67.15
N LEU A 19 0.99 9.35 -66.04
CA LEU A 19 1.67 8.86 -64.83
C LEU A 19 0.74 8.18 -63.81
N LEU A 20 -0.59 8.38 -63.91
CA LEU A 20 -1.57 7.80 -62.98
C LEU A 20 -2.07 6.41 -63.40
N ALA A 21 -1.80 5.96 -64.63
CA ALA A 21 -2.21 4.64 -65.14
C ALA A 21 -1.16 3.54 -64.94
N LEU A 22 0.10 3.89 -64.62
CA LEU A 22 1.20 2.91 -64.51
C LEU A 22 1.45 2.40 -63.07
N ILE A 23 0.85 3.03 -62.06
CA ILE A 23 0.97 2.62 -60.65
C ILE A 23 -0.13 1.61 -60.25
N ALA A 24 -1.20 1.50 -61.03
CA ALA A 24 -2.33 0.60 -60.74
C ALA A 24 -2.20 -0.82 -61.35
N LEU A 25 -1.10 -1.15 -62.05
CA LEU A 25 -0.99 -2.39 -62.82
C LEU A 25 0.21 -3.30 -62.47
N VAL A 26 0.84 -3.12 -61.31
CA VAL A 26 1.95 -3.98 -60.82
C VAL A 26 1.59 -4.79 -59.56
N VAL A 27 0.35 -4.69 -59.06
CA VAL A 27 -0.09 -5.44 -57.85
C VAL A 27 -1.17 -6.48 -58.17
N SER A 28 -1.11 -7.12 -59.34
CA SER A 28 -1.96 -8.30 -59.56
C SER A 28 -1.32 -9.33 -60.48
N ALA A 29 -1.12 -10.51 -59.89
CA ALA A 29 -0.98 -11.84 -60.49
C ALA A 29 0.43 -12.47 -60.57
N CYS A 30 0.45 -13.73 -60.09
CA CYS A 30 1.49 -14.77 -60.11
C CYS A 30 2.42 -14.75 -58.89
N SER A 31 2.46 -15.75 -58.01
CA SER A 31 2.17 -17.17 -58.18
C SER A 31 2.00 -17.88 -56.81
N ARG A 32 1.31 -19.03 -56.85
CA ARG A 32 1.02 -19.94 -55.73
C ARG A 32 2.26 -20.72 -55.31
N GLY A 33 2.40 -20.96 -54.00
CA GLY A 33 3.25 -22.00 -53.43
C GLY A 33 3.02 -22.09 -51.91
N ALA A 34 2.42 -23.19 -51.46
CA ALA A 34 2.03 -23.41 -50.06
C ALA A 34 3.20 -23.93 -49.22
N VAL A 35 3.44 -23.33 -48.04
CA VAL A 35 4.00 -23.99 -46.84
C VAL A 35 3.40 -23.31 -45.61
N ARG A 36 3.01 -24.11 -44.61
CA ARG A 36 2.52 -23.69 -43.29
C ARG A 36 3.44 -22.65 -42.66
N ASP A 37 2.89 -21.55 -42.19
CA ASP A 37 3.45 -20.82 -41.06
C ASP A 37 2.34 -20.42 -40.10
N GLN A 38 2.54 -20.79 -38.83
CA GLN A 38 1.71 -20.33 -37.73
C GLN A 38 1.71 -18.81 -37.77
N LYS A 39 0.51 -18.23 -37.85
CA LYS A 39 0.31 -16.82 -37.58
C LYS A 39 0.64 -16.63 -36.10
N VAL A 40 1.91 -16.36 -35.80
CA VAL A 40 2.33 -15.79 -34.52
C VAL A 40 1.53 -14.52 -34.40
N LEU A 41 0.50 -14.56 -33.56
CA LEU A 41 -0.24 -13.37 -33.17
C LEU A 41 0.84 -12.41 -32.65
N ALA A 42 1.11 -11.33 -33.38
CA ALA A 42 1.94 -10.27 -32.84
C ALA A 42 1.33 -9.91 -31.47
N PRO A 43 2.12 -9.91 -30.38
CA PRO A 43 1.59 -9.45 -29.11
C PRO A 43 0.99 -8.06 -29.33
N PRO A 44 -0.15 -7.73 -28.71
CA PRO A 44 -0.73 -6.41 -28.84
C PRO A 44 0.36 -5.36 -28.55
N PRO A 45 0.35 -4.22 -29.26
CA PRO A 45 1.34 -3.17 -29.05
C PRO A 45 1.36 -2.84 -27.56
N VAL A 46 2.53 -3.02 -26.94
CA VAL A 46 2.74 -2.67 -25.55
C VAL A 46 2.58 -1.15 -25.49
N ASP A 47 1.46 -0.71 -24.95
CA ASP A 47 1.21 0.68 -24.61
C ASP A 47 2.26 1.08 -23.58
N LEU A 48 3.29 1.81 -24.01
CA LEU A 48 4.36 2.34 -23.16
C LEU A 48 3.91 3.59 -22.39
N THR A 49 2.61 3.92 -22.39
CA THR A 49 2.07 5.14 -21.80
C THR A 49 0.94 4.94 -20.78
N SER A 50 0.46 3.71 -20.57
CA SER A 50 -0.43 3.42 -19.44
C SER A 50 0.38 3.03 -18.19
N ASP A 51 0.93 4.00 -17.48
CA ASP A 51 1.44 3.82 -16.11
C ASP A 51 0.33 3.48 -15.10
N ALA A 52 -0.94 3.48 -15.54
CA ALA A 52 -2.10 3.12 -14.75
C ALA A 52 -2.11 1.61 -14.48
N PRO A 53 -2.27 1.19 -13.21
CA PRO A 53 -2.35 -0.22 -12.88
C PRO A 53 -3.62 -0.85 -13.47
N HIS A 54 -3.49 -2.06 -14.00
CA HIS A 54 -4.63 -2.86 -14.41
C HIS A 54 -5.15 -3.66 -13.20
N ILE A 55 -6.42 -3.49 -12.88
CA ILE A 55 -7.02 -4.09 -11.67
C ILE A 55 -8.21 -4.96 -12.08
N LYS A 56 -8.28 -6.16 -11.52
CA LYS A 56 -9.39 -7.11 -11.74
C LYS A 56 -9.90 -7.63 -10.40
N ARG A 57 -11.22 -7.58 -10.20
CA ARG A 57 -11.87 -8.27 -9.07
C ARG A 57 -11.89 -9.78 -9.32
N LEU A 58 -11.56 -10.55 -8.29
CA LEU A 58 -11.56 -12.01 -8.34
C LEU A 58 -12.90 -12.55 -7.81
N ASP A 59 -13.15 -13.84 -8.03
CA ASP A 59 -14.42 -14.48 -7.63
C ASP A 59 -14.57 -14.54 -6.10
N ASP A 60 -13.47 -14.60 -5.37
CA ASP A 60 -13.45 -14.60 -3.90
C ASP A 60 -13.71 -13.18 -3.35
N PRO A 61 -14.63 -13.00 -2.37
CA PRO A 61 -14.95 -11.69 -1.82
C PRO A 61 -13.73 -10.96 -1.26
N GLY A 62 -13.59 -9.69 -1.63
CA GLY A 62 -12.47 -8.84 -1.21
C GLY A 62 -11.15 -9.07 -1.95
N TRP A 63 -11.05 -10.12 -2.80
CA TRP A 63 -9.83 -10.39 -3.55
C TRP A 63 -9.77 -9.61 -4.87
N VAL A 64 -8.60 -9.02 -5.12
CA VAL A 64 -8.26 -8.32 -6.36
C VAL A 64 -6.90 -8.77 -6.89
N GLU A 65 -6.74 -8.72 -8.21
CA GLU A 65 -5.44 -8.83 -8.88
C GLU A 65 -5.08 -7.45 -9.44
N VAL A 66 -3.92 -6.93 -9.03
CA VAL A 66 -3.38 -5.64 -9.46
C VAL A 66 -2.10 -5.89 -10.24
N ARG A 67 -2.05 -5.45 -11.49
CA ARG A 67 -0.86 -5.45 -12.34
C ARG A 67 -0.34 -4.03 -12.45
N THR A 68 0.89 -3.82 -11.99
CA THR A 68 1.56 -2.52 -12.01
C THR A 68 2.90 -2.63 -12.73
N SER A 69 3.27 -1.56 -13.41
CA SER A 69 4.58 -1.38 -14.02
C SER A 69 5.24 -0.15 -13.42
N LEU A 70 6.55 -0.25 -13.19
CA LEU A 70 7.37 0.82 -12.66
C LEU A 70 8.72 0.84 -13.38
N VAL A 71 9.19 2.04 -13.74
CA VAL A 71 10.52 2.25 -14.31
C VAL A 71 11.46 2.77 -13.22
N PHE A 72 12.67 2.23 -13.17
CA PHE A 72 13.71 2.66 -12.24
C PHE A 72 15.07 2.78 -12.94
N GLY A 73 15.90 3.70 -12.45
CA GLY A 73 17.22 3.99 -13.02
C GLY A 73 18.30 2.99 -12.55
N GLU A 74 19.47 3.06 -13.18
CA GLU A 74 20.61 2.17 -12.86
C GLU A 74 21.15 2.32 -11.42
N HIS A 75 20.90 3.48 -10.81
CA HIS A 75 21.34 3.80 -9.45
C HIS A 75 20.33 3.39 -8.37
N GLU A 76 19.13 2.94 -8.75
CA GLU A 76 18.12 2.45 -7.80
C GLU A 76 18.26 0.93 -7.63
N ALA A 77 18.37 0.47 -6.38
CA ALA A 77 18.47 -0.95 -6.10
C ALA A 77 17.13 -1.65 -6.42
N LEU A 78 17.17 -2.85 -7.00
CA LEU A 78 15.96 -3.63 -7.32
C LEU A 78 15.02 -3.80 -6.12
N MET A 79 15.58 -3.92 -4.90
CA MET A 79 14.79 -4.00 -3.67
C MET A 79 13.94 -2.75 -3.44
N GLN A 80 14.50 -1.55 -3.64
CA GLN A 80 13.76 -0.28 -3.49
C GLN A 80 12.67 -0.15 -4.55
N ALA A 81 12.98 -0.50 -5.80
CA ALA A 81 12.00 -0.50 -6.88
C ALA A 81 10.84 -1.49 -6.59
N ARG A 82 11.15 -2.65 -6.01
CA ARG A 82 10.16 -3.64 -5.58
C ARG A 82 9.28 -3.11 -4.45
N THR A 83 9.86 -2.48 -3.42
CA THR A 83 9.10 -1.87 -2.32
C THR A 83 8.10 -0.84 -2.86
N ARG A 84 8.53 0.03 -3.79
CA ARG A 84 7.67 1.02 -4.44
C ARG A 84 6.57 0.38 -5.29
N ALA A 85 6.88 -0.66 -6.06
CA ALA A 85 5.90 -1.36 -6.89
C ALA A 85 4.82 -2.03 -6.04
N LEU A 86 5.20 -2.68 -4.94
CA LEU A 86 4.26 -3.24 -3.96
C LEU A 86 3.40 -2.14 -3.32
N ALA A 87 4.02 -1.04 -2.92
CA ALA A 87 3.32 0.10 -2.35
C ALA A 87 2.24 0.65 -3.30
N LYS A 88 2.60 0.83 -4.57
CA LYS A 88 1.66 1.24 -5.63
C LYS A 88 0.55 0.21 -5.84
N ALA A 89 0.87 -1.08 -5.89
CA ALA A 89 -0.12 -2.14 -6.09
C ALA A 89 -1.14 -2.21 -4.94
N ARG A 90 -0.67 -2.10 -3.68
CA ARG A 90 -1.54 -2.08 -2.48
C ARG A 90 -2.45 -0.86 -2.46
N ALA A 91 -1.90 0.33 -2.74
CA ALA A 91 -2.69 1.55 -2.84
C ALA A 91 -3.81 1.38 -3.86
N SER A 92 -3.50 0.92 -5.07
CA SER A 92 -4.49 0.73 -6.12
C SER A 92 -5.52 -0.36 -5.79
N ALA A 93 -5.13 -1.43 -5.09
CA ALA A 93 -6.07 -2.44 -4.59
C ALA A 93 -7.10 -1.81 -3.63
N CYS A 94 -6.61 -1.02 -2.68
CA CYS A 94 -7.42 -0.26 -1.74
C CYS A 94 -8.36 0.70 -2.46
N GLU A 95 -7.84 1.55 -3.35
CA GLU A 95 -8.62 2.54 -4.11
C GLU A 95 -9.77 1.92 -4.91
N PHE A 96 -9.48 0.79 -5.55
CA PHE A 96 -10.46 0.08 -6.36
C PHE A 96 -11.61 -0.50 -5.53
N ILE A 97 -11.30 -0.96 -4.32
CA ILE A 97 -12.28 -1.57 -3.42
C ILE A 97 -13.06 -0.51 -2.64
N SER A 98 -12.38 0.48 -2.08
CA SER A 98 -12.98 1.53 -1.25
C SER A 98 -13.64 2.64 -2.06
N GLY A 99 -13.27 2.81 -3.33
CA GLY A 99 -13.70 3.92 -4.18
C GLY A 99 -13.06 5.27 -3.82
N THR A 100 -12.09 5.30 -2.90
CA THR A 100 -11.37 6.52 -2.49
C THR A 100 -9.97 6.54 -3.05
N THR A 101 -9.45 7.71 -3.43
CA THR A 101 -8.07 7.85 -3.89
C THR A 101 -7.10 7.81 -2.71
N VAL A 102 -6.19 6.85 -2.71
CA VAL A 102 -5.15 6.63 -1.73
C VAL A 102 -3.88 7.21 -2.32
N ARG A 103 -3.36 8.29 -1.74
CA ARG A 103 -2.06 8.84 -2.16
C ARG A 103 -1.01 7.74 -2.00
N SER A 104 -0.39 7.31 -3.09
CA SER A 104 0.38 6.06 -3.18
C SER A 104 1.78 6.09 -2.55
N SER A 105 2.21 7.21 -1.99
CA SER A 105 3.53 7.41 -1.37
C SER A 105 3.76 6.65 -0.05
N VAL A 106 2.78 5.86 0.39
CA VAL A 106 2.54 5.60 1.83
C VAL A 106 2.92 4.19 2.27
N PHE A 107 2.93 3.23 1.36
CA PHE A 107 3.10 1.83 1.74
C PHE A 107 4.57 1.36 1.77
N SER A 108 5.52 2.29 1.60
CA SER A 108 6.96 2.02 1.72
C SER A 108 7.57 2.95 2.76
N PHE A 109 7.80 2.45 3.98
CA PHE A 109 8.54 3.17 5.03
C PHE A 109 9.89 3.73 4.53
N GLU A 110 10.49 3.12 3.51
CA GLU A 110 11.70 3.61 2.85
C GLU A 110 11.49 4.93 2.08
N ALA A 111 10.34 5.13 1.42
CA ALA A 111 10.01 6.41 0.78
C ALA A 111 9.65 7.49 1.81
N LEU A 112 9.15 7.05 2.97
CA LEU A 112 8.79 7.88 4.11
C LEU A 112 10.02 8.40 4.87
N ARG A 113 11.21 7.80 4.68
CA ARG A 113 12.49 8.21 5.28
C ARG A 113 12.91 9.64 4.89
N ASN A 114 12.40 10.16 3.77
CA ASN A 114 12.79 11.46 3.21
C ASN A 114 11.69 12.53 3.35
N GLN A 115 10.55 12.24 3.97
CA GLN A 115 9.43 13.17 4.15
C GLN A 115 9.26 13.56 5.62
N GLU A 116 8.67 14.73 5.87
CA GLU A 116 8.45 15.21 7.24
C GLU A 116 7.50 14.28 8.01
N SER A 117 7.88 13.96 9.25
CA SER A 117 7.33 12.92 10.11
C SER A 117 5.80 12.96 10.35
N SER A 118 5.15 14.10 10.12
CA SER A 118 3.71 14.31 10.31
C SER A 118 2.85 13.69 9.21
N GLU A 119 3.33 13.66 7.95
CA GLU A 119 2.58 13.08 6.83
C GLU A 119 2.47 11.54 6.97
N LEU A 120 3.41 10.90 7.68
CA LEU A 120 3.41 9.45 7.90
C LEU A 120 2.25 8.99 8.76
N ILE A 121 2.03 9.73 9.85
CA ILE A 121 0.98 9.50 10.83
C ILE A 121 -0.38 9.70 10.18
N GLU A 122 -0.53 10.78 9.41
CA GLU A 122 -1.78 11.11 8.73
C GLU A 122 -2.15 10.04 7.70
N VAL A 123 -1.18 9.55 6.92
CA VAL A 123 -1.53 8.65 5.83
C VAL A 123 -1.67 7.18 6.26
N LEU A 124 -0.92 6.72 7.26
CA LEU A 124 -1.23 5.43 7.91
C LEU A 124 -2.63 5.47 8.55
N SER A 125 -2.97 6.58 9.22
CA SER A 125 -4.29 6.75 9.84
C SER A 125 -5.42 6.76 8.81
N SER A 126 -5.25 7.43 7.67
CA SER A 126 -6.28 7.50 6.62
C SER A 126 -6.46 6.18 5.86
N VAL A 127 -5.37 5.45 5.59
CA VAL A 127 -5.45 4.14 4.93
C VAL A 127 -6.20 3.16 5.83
N PHE A 128 -5.76 2.98 7.08
CA PHE A 128 -6.39 2.02 7.99
C PHE A 128 -7.82 2.40 8.37
N ALA A 129 -8.21 3.67 8.29
CA ALA A 129 -9.58 4.10 8.57
C ALA A 129 -10.59 3.54 7.56
N GLU A 130 -10.23 3.43 6.28
CA GLU A 130 -11.19 3.11 5.21
C GLU A 130 -11.02 1.69 4.67
N CYS A 131 -9.78 1.24 4.48
CA CYS A 131 -9.52 -0.04 3.84
C CYS A 131 -8.16 -0.61 4.24
N VAL A 132 -8.07 -1.94 4.27
CA VAL A 132 -6.81 -2.58 4.64
C VAL A 132 -6.56 -3.83 3.81
N VAL A 133 -5.32 -3.98 3.35
CA VAL A 133 -4.85 -5.23 2.74
C VAL A 133 -4.55 -6.20 3.87
N VAL A 134 -5.32 -7.30 3.93
CA VAL A 134 -5.21 -8.33 4.97
C VAL A 134 -4.56 -9.60 4.47
N ASP A 135 -4.36 -9.77 3.17
CA ASP A 135 -3.64 -10.92 2.63
C ASP A 135 -3.07 -10.52 1.27
N GLU A 136 -1.91 -11.03 0.91
CA GLU A 136 -1.32 -10.79 -0.39
C GLU A 136 -0.40 -11.90 -0.88
N ASN A 137 -0.33 -12.05 -2.20
CA ASN A 137 0.59 -12.94 -2.87
C ASN A 137 1.07 -12.34 -4.19
N ILE A 138 2.39 -12.35 -4.43
CA ILE A 138 2.97 -11.90 -5.69
C ILE A 138 2.83 -13.06 -6.69
N VAL A 139 1.98 -12.85 -7.70
CA VAL A 139 1.67 -13.87 -8.72
C VAL A 139 2.68 -13.82 -9.86
N GLU A 140 3.20 -12.64 -10.17
CA GLU A 140 4.14 -12.43 -11.26
C GLU A 140 5.10 -11.29 -10.92
N GLN A 141 6.38 -11.48 -11.22
CA GLN A 141 7.40 -10.44 -11.13
C GLN A 141 8.38 -10.59 -12.30
N LYS A 142 8.54 -9.53 -13.09
CA LYS A 142 9.45 -9.51 -14.24
C LYS A 142 10.23 -8.20 -14.30
N VAL A 143 11.55 -8.30 -14.44
CA VAL A 143 12.43 -7.15 -14.67
C VAL A 143 12.90 -7.18 -16.12
N THR A 144 12.73 -6.07 -16.83
CA THR A 144 13.14 -5.94 -18.23
C THR A 144 14.06 -4.72 -18.37
N ALA A 145 15.24 -4.89 -18.95
CA ALA A 145 16.12 -3.76 -19.28
C ALA A 145 15.51 -2.91 -20.40
N LEU A 146 15.57 -1.59 -20.28
CA LEU A 146 15.02 -0.67 -21.27
C LEU A 146 16.11 -0.15 -22.24
N PRO A 147 15.80 0.04 -23.53
CA PRO A 147 16.76 0.60 -24.50
C PRO A 147 17.26 2.01 -24.16
N SER A 148 16.51 2.76 -23.35
CA SER A 148 16.81 4.12 -22.91
C SER A 148 17.84 4.20 -21.76
N GLY A 149 18.34 3.07 -21.27
CA GLY A 149 18.98 2.96 -19.97
C GLY A 149 17.95 2.80 -18.85
N GLY A 150 18.30 2.02 -17.82
CA GLY A 150 17.40 1.65 -16.71
C GLY A 150 16.58 0.36 -16.92
N PHE A 151 15.63 0.13 -16.02
CA PHE A 151 14.88 -1.12 -15.91
C PHE A 151 13.38 -0.87 -15.72
N ARG A 152 12.54 -1.76 -16.24
CA ARG A 152 11.10 -1.85 -15.96
C ARG A 152 10.83 -3.06 -15.07
N LEU A 153 10.15 -2.84 -13.96
CA LEU A 153 9.59 -3.87 -13.09
C LEU A 153 8.09 -3.98 -13.36
N ASP A 154 7.66 -5.14 -13.88
CA ASP A 154 6.27 -5.53 -14.03
C ASP A 154 5.91 -6.47 -12.86
N LEU A 155 4.88 -6.14 -12.08
CA LEU A 155 4.47 -6.86 -10.87
C LEU A 155 2.96 -7.12 -10.88
N ALA A 156 2.57 -8.37 -10.63
CA ALA A 156 1.17 -8.77 -10.40
C ALA A 156 0.99 -9.19 -8.93
N LEU A 157 0.11 -8.49 -8.22
CA LEU A 157 -0.24 -8.73 -6.83
C LEU A 157 -1.67 -9.26 -6.74
N ARG A 158 -1.86 -10.42 -6.12
CA ARG A 158 -3.16 -10.84 -5.59
C ARG A 158 -3.28 -10.29 -4.18
N ALA A 159 -4.30 -9.50 -3.88
CA ALA A 159 -4.49 -8.91 -2.56
C ALA A 159 -5.93 -9.12 -2.09
N LYS A 160 -6.11 -9.49 -0.83
CA LYS A 160 -7.39 -9.45 -0.13
C LYS A 160 -7.51 -8.11 0.59
N VAL A 161 -8.50 -7.33 0.22
CA VAL A 161 -8.78 -6.01 0.78
C VAL A 161 -10.07 -6.07 1.57
N VAL A 162 -10.04 -5.58 2.80
CA VAL A 162 -11.22 -5.36 3.62
C VAL A 162 -11.63 -3.90 3.50
N ASP A 163 -12.83 -3.67 2.94
CA ASP A 163 -13.49 -2.37 3.01
C ASP A 163 -14.15 -2.22 4.38
N ARG A 164 -13.66 -1.27 5.19
CA ARG A 164 -14.21 -1.01 6.53
C ARG A 164 -15.52 -0.22 6.50
N ARG A 165 -15.92 0.29 5.33
CA ARG A 165 -17.23 0.93 5.10
C ARG A 165 -18.23 0.00 4.41
N GLY A 166 -17.80 -1.22 4.07
CA GLY A 166 -18.63 -2.20 3.40
C GLY A 166 -19.81 -2.69 4.26
N PRO A 167 -20.81 -3.35 3.67
CA PRO A 167 -22.01 -3.81 4.36
C PRO A 167 -21.74 -4.83 5.49
N ASP A 168 -20.59 -5.50 5.45
CA ASP A 168 -20.17 -6.49 6.46
C ASP A 168 -19.40 -5.86 7.64
N SER A 169 -19.18 -4.54 7.64
CA SER A 169 -18.54 -3.82 8.75
C SER A 169 -19.56 -3.39 9.81
N ASP A 170 -19.10 -3.23 11.06
CA ASP A 170 -19.88 -2.57 12.12
C ASP A 170 -19.41 -1.11 12.19
N PRO A 171 -20.12 -0.14 11.59
CA PRO A 171 -19.74 1.26 11.65
C PRO A 171 -19.78 1.82 13.08
N GLY A 172 -20.44 1.14 14.03
CA GLY A 172 -20.44 1.49 15.43
C GLY A 172 -19.32 0.83 16.23
N PHE A 173 -18.42 0.04 15.62
CA PHE A 173 -17.25 -0.54 16.28
C PHE A 173 -16.00 0.29 15.96
N GLU A 174 -15.64 1.15 16.90
CA GLU A 174 -14.54 2.09 16.80
C GLU A 174 -13.57 1.91 17.95
N VAL A 175 -12.32 2.31 17.72
CA VAL A 175 -11.24 2.33 18.71
C VAL A 175 -10.60 3.70 18.68
N CYS A 176 -10.55 4.34 19.84
CA CYS A 176 -9.85 5.60 20.04
C CYS A 176 -8.58 5.35 20.83
N VAL A 177 -7.47 5.91 20.37
CA VAL A 177 -6.18 5.91 21.08
C VAL A 177 -5.85 7.35 21.43
N ARG A 178 -5.49 7.59 22.69
CA ARG A 178 -5.16 8.92 23.21
C ARG A 178 -3.77 8.92 23.81
N LEU A 179 -2.92 9.78 23.28
CA LEU A 179 -1.64 10.13 23.87
C LEU A 179 -1.76 11.45 24.66
N PRO A 180 -0.96 11.64 25.73
CA PRO A 180 -0.93 12.90 26.47
C PRO A 180 -0.30 14.03 25.65
N ARG A 181 0.56 13.68 24.68
CA ARG A 181 1.29 14.58 23.78
C ARG A 181 1.78 13.80 22.56
N GLU A 182 2.05 14.51 21.49
CA GLU A 182 2.52 13.94 20.21
C GLU A 182 4.06 13.94 20.08
N HIS A 183 4.76 14.58 21.03
CA HIS A 183 6.21 14.70 21.03
C HIS A 183 6.78 14.23 22.36
N PHE A 184 7.80 13.37 22.31
CA PHE A 184 8.53 12.86 23.47
C PHE A 184 10.03 13.10 23.25
N LEU A 185 10.74 13.46 24.31
CA LEU A 185 12.20 13.43 24.32
C LEU A 185 12.69 12.02 24.62
N GLU A 186 13.85 11.66 24.09
CA GLU A 186 14.50 10.39 24.42
C GLU A 186 14.61 10.20 25.94
N GLY A 187 14.22 9.03 26.43
CA GLY A 187 14.19 8.70 27.85
C GLY A 187 12.94 9.16 28.61
N GLU A 188 11.99 9.86 27.97
CA GLU A 188 10.71 10.18 28.60
C GLU A 188 9.79 8.97 28.68
N GLU A 189 8.99 8.91 29.75
CA GLU A 189 7.95 7.90 29.88
C GLU A 189 6.80 8.16 28.91
N VAL A 190 6.35 7.09 28.26
CA VAL A 190 5.19 7.07 27.38
C VAL A 190 4.05 6.35 28.10
N SER A 191 2.89 6.98 28.13
CA SER A 191 1.65 6.32 28.53
C SER A 191 0.54 6.77 27.61
N PHE A 192 -0.46 5.91 27.41
CA PHE A 192 -1.59 6.20 26.53
C PHE A 192 -2.86 5.54 27.05
N GLU A 193 -3.99 6.02 26.55
CA GLU A 193 -5.31 5.49 26.87
C GLU A 193 -5.97 4.95 25.60
N VAL A 194 -6.67 3.83 25.75
CA VAL A 194 -7.44 3.21 24.67
C VAL A 194 -8.88 3.07 25.11
N ARG A 195 -9.81 3.35 24.20
CA ARG A 195 -11.25 3.12 24.40
C ARG A 195 -11.83 2.43 23.18
N SER A 196 -12.75 1.51 23.41
CA SER A 196 -13.57 0.94 22.34
C SER A 196 -15.05 1.22 22.58
N THR A 197 -15.81 1.37 21.49
CA THR A 197 -17.28 1.49 21.54
C THR A 197 -17.97 0.13 21.73
N ARG A 198 -17.25 -0.98 21.57
CA ARG A 198 -17.73 -2.34 21.85
C ARG A 198 -16.88 -2.97 22.95
N ARG A 199 -17.41 -4.02 23.59
CA ARG A 199 -16.59 -4.84 24.47
C ARG A 199 -15.59 -5.59 23.61
N ALA A 200 -14.31 -5.43 23.88
CA ALA A 200 -13.28 -5.96 23.02
C ALA A 200 -12.00 -6.33 23.78
N ARG A 201 -11.34 -7.38 23.32
CA ARG A 201 -9.94 -7.68 23.65
C ARG A 201 -9.03 -6.79 22.81
N LEU A 202 -8.01 -6.22 23.43
CA LEU A 202 -7.08 -5.30 22.80
C LEU A 202 -5.75 -5.98 22.49
N PHE A 203 -5.25 -5.70 21.29
CA PHE A 203 -3.87 -5.97 20.88
C PHE A 203 -3.24 -4.64 20.52
N ILE A 204 -2.14 -4.31 21.17
CA ILE A 204 -1.50 -3.00 21.05
C ILE A 204 -0.07 -3.21 20.58
N PHE A 205 0.30 -2.55 19.50
CA PHE A 205 1.62 -2.61 18.90
C PHE A 205 2.21 -1.20 18.88
N SER A 206 3.49 -1.08 19.23
CA SER A 206 4.31 0.05 18.79
C SER A 206 4.86 -0.28 17.42
N VAL A 207 4.73 0.61 16.46
CA VAL A 207 5.24 0.49 15.09
C VAL A 207 6.19 1.65 14.84
N TYR A 208 7.42 1.34 14.46
CA TYR A 208 8.49 2.29 14.20
C TYR A 208 9.21 1.90 12.91
N GLN A 209 10.15 2.73 12.46
CA GLN A 209 10.76 2.58 11.13
C GLN A 209 11.33 1.18 10.84
N ASP A 210 12.00 0.61 11.85
CA ASP A 210 12.80 -0.60 11.71
C ASP A 210 12.16 -1.82 12.41
N GLY A 211 10.91 -1.69 12.87
CA GLY A 211 10.30 -2.75 13.65
C GLY A 211 8.88 -2.49 14.15
N ALA A 212 8.34 -3.51 14.80
CA ALA A 212 7.14 -3.40 15.60
C ALA A 212 7.31 -4.21 16.89
N GLY A 213 6.82 -3.66 17.99
CA GLY A 213 6.81 -4.28 19.31
C GLY A 213 5.38 -4.55 19.77
N LEU A 214 5.06 -5.79 20.13
CA LEU A 214 3.79 -6.12 20.78
C LEU A 214 3.82 -5.63 22.23
N LEU A 215 3.05 -4.58 22.53
CA LEU A 215 2.88 -4.04 23.88
C LEU A 215 1.84 -4.83 24.67
N VAL A 216 0.73 -5.22 24.04
CA VAL A 216 -0.35 -6.00 24.67
C VAL A 216 -0.89 -7.02 23.65
N PRO A 217 -1.13 -8.28 24.04
CA PRO A 217 -0.82 -8.85 25.36
C PRO A 217 0.67 -9.03 25.57
N ASN A 218 1.09 -9.07 26.83
CA ASN A 218 2.46 -9.35 27.24
C ASN A 218 2.49 -10.21 28.51
N ARG A 219 3.68 -10.65 28.96
CA ARG A 219 3.79 -11.54 30.14
C ARG A 219 3.20 -10.97 31.44
N PHE A 220 3.10 -9.65 31.54
CA PHE A 220 2.59 -8.94 32.71
C PHE A 220 1.12 -8.54 32.56
N GLU A 221 0.65 -8.33 31.33
CA GLU A 221 -0.75 -8.10 30.97
C GLU A 221 -1.15 -9.05 29.83
N PRO A 222 -1.48 -10.32 30.16
CA PRO A 222 -1.72 -11.36 29.16
C PRO A 222 -3.06 -11.21 28.45
N ASP A 223 -3.99 -10.43 29.01
CA ASP A 223 -5.29 -10.16 28.41
C ASP A 223 -5.79 -8.78 28.87
N VAL A 224 -6.10 -7.91 27.91
CA VAL A 224 -6.70 -6.60 28.19
C VAL A 224 -8.04 -6.55 27.48
N VAL A 225 -9.12 -6.59 28.25
CA VAL A 225 -10.48 -6.45 27.77
C VAL A 225 -11.03 -5.09 28.20
N VAL A 226 -11.51 -4.31 27.24
CA VAL A 226 -12.17 -3.03 27.47
C VAL A 226 -13.68 -3.17 27.38
N ASN A 227 -14.42 -2.57 28.30
CA ASN A 227 -15.87 -2.45 28.18
C ASN A 227 -16.25 -1.27 27.28
N PRO A 228 -17.45 -1.28 26.67
CA PRO A 228 -17.92 -0.18 25.84
C PRO A 228 -17.81 1.17 26.54
N GLY A 229 -17.07 2.10 25.94
CA GLY A 229 -16.94 3.48 26.41
C GLY A 229 -15.91 3.70 27.53
N GLU A 230 -15.33 2.65 28.11
CA GLU A 230 -14.33 2.78 29.17
C GLU A 230 -12.93 3.06 28.57
N TRP A 231 -12.18 3.91 29.25
CA TRP A 231 -10.76 4.14 28.93
C TRP A 231 -9.91 3.19 29.75
N VAL A 232 -9.05 2.42 29.07
CA VAL A 232 -7.99 1.64 29.69
C VAL A 232 -6.65 2.32 29.44
N ARG A 233 -5.82 2.42 30.47
CA ARG A 233 -4.49 3.04 30.38
C ARG A 233 -3.41 1.98 30.27
N PHE A 234 -2.43 2.19 29.40
CA PHE A 234 -1.21 1.40 29.34
C PHE A 234 0.05 2.28 29.53
N PRO A 235 1.03 1.84 30.36
CA PRO A 235 0.91 0.74 31.32
C PRO A 235 -0.23 0.97 32.31
N SER A 236 -0.88 -0.10 32.77
CA SER A 236 -1.90 0.04 33.82
C SER A 236 -1.29 0.56 35.12
N LYS A 237 -2.14 1.05 36.02
CA LYS A 237 -1.70 1.48 37.35
C LYS A 237 -0.98 0.35 38.09
N GLU A 238 -1.44 -0.89 37.97
CA GLU A 238 -0.79 -2.04 38.60
C GLU A 238 0.61 -2.30 38.04
N LEU A 239 0.78 -2.26 36.71
CA LEU A 239 2.11 -2.35 36.09
C LEU A 239 3.02 -1.20 36.51
N TYR A 240 2.48 0.02 36.52
CA TYR A 240 3.21 1.21 36.91
C TYR A 240 3.67 1.16 38.37
N ASP A 241 2.81 0.72 39.29
CA ASP A 241 3.16 0.56 40.71
C ASP A 241 4.22 -0.54 40.92
N ARG A 242 4.29 -1.51 40.02
CA ARG A 242 5.33 -2.56 39.97
C ARG A 242 6.64 -2.11 39.30
N GLY A 243 6.73 -0.85 38.90
CA GLY A 243 7.93 -0.27 38.29
C GLY A 243 8.06 -0.51 36.78
N VAL A 244 7.03 -1.05 36.11
CA VAL A 244 7.03 -1.17 34.64
C VAL A 244 6.82 0.22 34.05
N ARG A 245 7.68 0.59 33.10
CA ARG A 245 7.62 1.84 32.33
C ARG A 245 7.81 1.53 30.86
N VAL A 246 7.10 2.27 30.02
CA VAL A 246 7.40 2.37 28.59
C VAL A 246 8.17 3.67 28.42
N VAL A 247 9.34 3.59 27.77
CA VAL A 247 10.26 4.72 27.65
C VAL A 247 10.53 4.96 26.18
N ALA A 248 10.44 6.22 25.74
CA ALA A 248 10.77 6.62 24.39
C ALA A 248 12.27 6.43 24.13
N HIS A 249 12.64 5.63 23.14
CA HIS A 249 14.04 5.35 22.80
C HIS A 249 14.29 5.67 21.33
N LEU A 250 15.40 6.34 21.04
CA LEU A 250 15.83 6.58 19.67
C LEU A 250 16.72 5.43 19.18
N PRO A 251 16.59 5.02 17.91
CA PRO A 251 17.61 4.20 17.26
C PRO A 251 18.98 4.88 17.33
N GLU A 252 20.05 4.08 17.42
CA GLU A 252 21.41 4.60 17.55
C GLU A 252 21.75 5.57 16.40
N GLY A 253 22.17 6.79 16.76
CA GLY A 253 22.53 7.84 15.80
C GLY A 253 21.35 8.62 15.18
N ALA A 254 20.11 8.29 15.52
CA ALA A 254 18.93 9.03 15.07
C ALA A 254 18.77 10.35 15.86
N ARG A 255 18.27 11.39 15.18
CA ARG A 255 17.87 12.66 15.82
C ARG A 255 16.38 12.70 16.15
N SER A 256 15.60 11.89 15.45
CA SER A 256 14.18 11.72 15.68
C SER A 256 13.72 10.33 15.19
N SER A 257 12.63 9.84 15.76
CA SER A 257 11.97 8.59 15.35
C SER A 257 10.46 8.81 15.31
N PRO A 258 9.81 8.78 14.13
CA PRO A 258 8.36 8.74 14.03
C PRO A 258 7.88 7.33 14.39
N GLU A 259 6.89 7.27 15.28
CA GLU A 259 6.30 6.02 15.75
C GLU A 259 4.78 6.09 15.74
N SER A 260 4.14 4.94 15.83
CA SER A 260 2.69 4.82 15.90
C SER A 260 2.27 3.69 16.81
N LEU A 261 1.27 3.97 17.65
CA LEU A 261 0.52 2.94 18.35
C LEU A 261 -0.55 2.41 17.40
N LEU A 262 -0.49 1.13 17.05
CA LEU A 262 -1.55 0.43 16.34
C LEU A 262 -2.34 -0.42 17.34
N VAL A 263 -3.65 -0.23 17.38
CA VAL A 263 -4.54 -0.97 18.27
C VAL A 263 -5.56 -1.74 17.45
N ILE A 264 -5.54 -3.06 17.63
CA ILE A 264 -6.57 -3.97 17.12
C ILE A 264 -7.49 -4.31 18.28
N ALA A 265 -8.77 -3.96 18.16
CA ALA A 265 -9.81 -4.40 19.08
C ALA A 265 -10.60 -5.53 18.43
N LEU A 266 -10.72 -6.66 19.12
CA LEU A 266 -11.47 -7.83 18.67
C LEU A 266 -12.62 -8.09 19.61
N ARG A 267 -13.78 -8.49 19.08
CA ARG A 267 -14.88 -8.93 19.95
C ARG A 267 -14.39 -10.08 20.83
N ASP A 268 -14.75 -10.01 22.12
CA ASP A 268 -14.25 -10.88 23.22
C ASP A 268 -14.43 -12.40 22.94
N GLU A 269 -15.37 -12.75 22.07
CA GLU A 269 -15.64 -14.12 21.61
C GLU A 269 -14.53 -14.73 20.75
N HIS A 270 -13.61 -13.91 20.22
CA HIS A 270 -12.47 -14.37 19.44
C HIS A 270 -11.17 -14.31 20.24
N LYS A 271 -10.41 -15.41 20.19
CA LYS A 271 -9.02 -15.44 20.64
C LYS A 271 -8.12 -15.32 19.43
N LEU A 272 -7.24 -14.34 19.47
CA LEU A 272 -6.20 -14.17 18.46
C LEU A 272 -4.92 -14.90 18.91
N ASP A 273 -5.07 -16.11 19.46
CA ASP A 273 -3.94 -16.95 19.88
C ASP A 273 -2.98 -17.21 18.70
N ALA A 274 -3.50 -17.14 17.46
CA ALA A 274 -2.74 -17.28 16.22
C ALA A 274 -1.87 -16.06 15.85
N LEU A 275 -2.12 -14.88 16.46
CA LEU A 275 -1.33 -13.66 16.21
C LEU A 275 -0.14 -13.49 17.14
N LEU A 276 -0.02 -14.33 18.16
CA LEU A 276 1.09 -14.30 19.09
C LEU A 276 2.17 -15.25 18.57
N PRO A 277 3.34 -14.74 18.11
CA PRO A 277 4.52 -15.57 17.94
C PRO A 277 4.69 -16.51 19.13
N SER A 278 4.86 -17.81 18.85
CA SER A 278 5.07 -18.82 19.87
C SER A 278 6.38 -18.55 20.62
N GLY A 279 6.32 -17.84 21.75
CA GLY A 279 7.49 -17.58 22.56
C GLY A 279 7.21 -16.50 23.60
N GLY A 280 7.07 -16.91 24.86
CA GLY A 280 6.78 -16.03 26.00
C GLY A 280 7.90 -15.04 26.32
N GLN A 281 8.11 -14.04 25.46
CA GLN A 281 8.94 -12.88 25.73
C GLN A 281 8.12 -11.72 26.30
N VAL A 282 8.84 -10.82 26.97
CA VAL A 282 8.31 -9.71 27.77
C VAL A 282 7.61 -8.66 26.92
N PHE A 283 8.16 -8.42 25.72
CA PHE A 283 7.62 -7.68 24.60
C PHE A 283 8.14 -8.44 23.38
N LEU A 284 7.30 -8.71 22.39
CA LEU A 284 7.75 -9.34 21.15
C LEU A 284 8.21 -8.22 20.22
N GLU A 285 9.51 -7.98 20.21
CA GLU A 285 10.15 -7.07 19.26
C GLU A 285 10.52 -7.85 18.01
N THR A 286 9.96 -7.44 16.88
CA THR A 286 10.30 -8.00 15.59
C THR A 286 11.12 -6.96 14.85
N HIS A 287 12.40 -7.25 14.63
CA HIS A 287 13.26 -6.44 13.77
C HIS A 287 13.13 -6.97 12.35
N ALA A 288 12.64 -6.13 11.45
CA ALA A 288 12.62 -6.44 10.02
C ALA A 288 13.27 -5.30 9.25
N SER A 289 13.94 -5.63 8.14
CA SER A 289 14.33 -4.64 7.15
C SER A 289 13.06 -4.10 6.47
N GLY A 290 12.41 -3.12 7.11
CA GLY A 290 11.20 -2.43 6.66
C GLY A 290 9.93 -2.81 7.43
N ALA A 291 9.33 -1.83 8.11
CA ALA A 291 8.07 -1.98 8.86
C ALA A 291 6.85 -2.43 8.02
N GLY A 292 6.91 -2.31 6.69
CA GLY A 292 5.85 -2.79 5.80
C GLY A 292 5.68 -4.32 5.76
N LEU A 293 6.72 -5.09 6.09
CA LEU A 293 6.64 -6.55 6.24
C LEU A 293 5.96 -6.94 7.56
N LEU A 294 6.21 -6.18 8.63
CA LEU A 294 5.68 -6.46 9.96
C LEU A 294 4.21 -6.06 10.11
N LEU A 295 3.80 -4.94 9.50
CA LEU A 295 2.39 -4.57 9.46
C LEU A 295 1.55 -5.62 8.74
N HIS A 296 2.09 -6.21 7.67
CA HIS A 296 1.43 -7.34 6.99
C HIS A 296 1.24 -8.50 7.97
N ASP A 297 2.27 -8.92 8.71
CA ASP A 297 2.16 -10.06 9.63
C ASP A 297 1.21 -9.78 10.82
N ILE A 298 1.14 -8.53 11.30
CA ILE A 298 0.22 -8.10 12.34
C ILE A 298 -1.24 -8.11 11.85
N ILE A 299 -1.47 -7.71 10.60
CA ILE A 299 -2.81 -7.52 10.04
C ILE A 299 -3.30 -8.80 9.35
N ALA A 300 -2.41 -9.66 8.86
CA ALA A 300 -2.76 -10.78 8.01
C ALA A 300 -3.77 -11.74 8.65
N PRO A 301 -3.70 -12.03 9.95
CA PRO A 301 -4.67 -12.91 10.58
C PRO A 301 -6.09 -12.32 10.66
N LEU A 302 -6.25 -11.00 10.46
CA LEU A 302 -7.57 -10.39 10.30
C LEU A 302 -8.26 -10.83 9.00
N ALA A 303 -7.54 -11.39 8.02
CA ALA A 303 -8.12 -11.95 6.80
C ALA A 303 -9.11 -13.09 7.06
N GLY A 304 -8.93 -13.82 8.17
CA GLY A 304 -9.83 -14.90 8.58
C GLY A 304 -11.10 -14.42 9.28
N LEU A 305 -11.19 -13.13 9.62
CA LEU A 305 -12.27 -12.55 10.41
C LEU A 305 -13.22 -11.72 9.55
N ARG A 306 -14.46 -11.58 10.01
CA ARG A 306 -15.43 -10.66 9.39
C ARG A 306 -15.07 -9.22 9.75
N PRO A 307 -15.27 -8.25 8.85
CA PRO A 307 -14.98 -6.84 9.13
C PRO A 307 -15.72 -6.26 10.35
N SER A 308 -16.87 -6.84 10.71
CA SER A 308 -17.66 -6.46 11.91
C SER A 308 -17.15 -7.05 13.23
N GLU A 309 -16.17 -7.97 13.20
CA GLU A 309 -15.61 -8.65 14.38
C GLU A 309 -14.41 -7.91 14.98
N TRP A 310 -13.89 -6.90 14.28
CA TRP A 310 -12.72 -6.16 14.72
C TRP A 310 -12.80 -4.68 14.34
N ALA A 311 -12.01 -3.88 15.06
CA ALA A 311 -11.82 -2.47 14.77
C ALA A 311 -10.35 -2.09 14.97
N LEU A 312 -9.91 -1.09 14.19
CA LEU A 312 -8.56 -0.54 14.26
C LEU A 312 -8.60 0.89 14.81
N GLY A 313 -7.67 1.19 15.69
CA GLY A 313 -7.35 2.54 16.14
C GLY A 313 -5.85 2.79 16.04
N GLN A 314 -5.45 4.04 15.83
CA GLN A 314 -4.05 4.43 15.74
C GLN A 314 -3.81 5.78 16.41
N ALA A 315 -2.62 5.98 16.96
CA ALA A 315 -2.11 7.31 17.30
C ALA A 315 -0.61 7.39 17.00
N GLY A 316 -0.20 8.41 16.25
CA GLY A 316 1.21 8.67 15.97
C GLY A 316 1.87 9.58 17.00
N TYR A 317 3.18 9.44 17.14
CA TYR A 317 4.01 10.35 17.94
C TYR A 317 5.43 10.43 17.39
N LEU A 318 6.18 11.43 17.84
CA LEU A 318 7.56 11.67 17.47
C LEU A 318 8.45 11.60 18.72
N ILE A 319 9.53 10.83 18.61
CA ILE A 319 10.62 10.88 19.58
C ILE A 319 11.69 11.83 19.05
N LEU A 320 12.22 12.70 19.90
CA LEU A 320 13.24 13.69 19.59
C LEU A 320 14.48 13.49 20.47
N SER A 321 15.66 13.76 19.93
CA SER A 321 16.88 13.80 20.73
C SER A 321 16.81 14.93 21.75
N LYS A 322 17.45 14.73 22.91
CA LYS A 322 17.60 15.80 23.91
C LYS A 322 18.45 16.97 23.41
#